data_AF-A0AA38JEA8-F1
#
_entry.id   AF-A0AA38JEA8-F1
#
_cell.length_a   1.000
_cell.length_b   1.000
_cell.length_c   1.000
_cell.angle_alpha   90.00
_cell.angle_beta   90.00
_cell.angle_gamma   90.00
#
_symmetry.space_group_name_H-M   'P 1'
#
loop_
_entity.id
_entity.type
_entity.pdbx_description
1 polymer ?
#
loop_
_entity_poly.entity_id
_entity_poly.type
_entity_poly.pdbx_seq_one_letter_code
_entity_poly.pdbx_strand_id
1 'polypeptide(L)'
;MLLSMYSVAAWKVSVDSLSKRVNKFFGMQMTVHFYSCPPVPRTKGDPQLKAKLAQLFPNMGLTKGQKQFSKMLDHWAKAKVHAEAALMGWAFAQCEAHDPQFLTNDVAIAVSKKCCYLCWRLQQKLNQTKVLQLSLPGTHNGIFAWIPPREIPEDILFQLRNELLTVLRDVDHSYSRQSSDASNNSEDDVITSNAASIFRRIVSKRRGKFA
;
A
#
# COMPACT_ATOMS: atom_id res chain seq x y z
N MET A 1 -15.19 -15.96 -5.03
CA MET A 1 -16.59 -15.56 -4.78
C MET A 1 -16.88 -14.45 -5.77
N LEU A 2 -17.51 -14.76 -6.90
CA LEU A 2 -18.03 -13.72 -7.79
C LEU A 2 -19.16 -13.04 -7.01
N LEU A 3 -19.02 -11.76 -6.69
CA LEU A 3 -20.18 -10.98 -6.26
C LEU A 3 -21.21 -11.12 -7.37
N SER A 4 -22.37 -11.69 -7.06
CA SER A 4 -23.45 -11.78 -8.04
C SER A 4 -23.74 -10.38 -8.57
N MET A 5 -24.15 -10.26 -9.84
CA MET A 5 -24.57 -8.95 -10.39
C MET A 5 -25.65 -8.31 -9.51
N TYR A 6 -26.49 -9.14 -8.89
CA TYR A 6 -27.46 -8.70 -7.89
C TYR A 6 -26.79 -7.98 -6.70
N SER A 7 -25.75 -8.55 -6.09
CA SER A 7 -25.06 -7.92 -4.96
C SER A 7 -24.44 -6.58 -5.33
N VAL A 8 -23.85 -6.47 -6.52
CA VAL A 8 -23.27 -5.21 -7.03
C VAL A 8 -24.37 -4.18 -7.27
N ALA A 9 -25.47 -4.58 -7.91
CA ALA A 9 -26.62 -3.70 -8.17
C ALA A 9 -27.28 -3.23 -6.87
N ALA A 10 -27.51 -4.13 -5.92
CA ALA A 10 -28.08 -3.80 -4.61
C ALA A 10 -27.21 -2.82 -3.84
N TRP A 11 -25.88 -3.01 -3.86
CA TRP A 11 -24.94 -2.06 -3.26
C TRP A 11 -25.06 -0.68 -3.91
N LYS A 12 -25.04 -0.62 -5.24
CA LYS A 12 -25.16 0.64 -5.99
C LYS A 12 -26.46 1.36 -5.69
N VAL A 13 -27.60 0.68 -5.79
CA VAL A 13 -28.92 1.25 -5.46
C VAL A 13 -28.95 1.78 -4.03
N SER A 14 -28.33 1.08 -3.09
CA SER A 14 -28.27 1.51 -1.68
C SER A 14 -27.47 2.80 -1.51
N VAL A 15 -26.29 2.89 -2.12
CA VAL A 15 -25.42 4.08 -2.05
C VAL A 15 -26.08 5.28 -2.75
N ASP A 16 -26.74 5.07 -3.89
CA ASP A 16 -27.48 6.15 -4.58
C ASP A 16 -28.68 6.63 -3.75
N SER A 17 -29.40 5.71 -3.12
CA SER A 17 -30.52 6.05 -2.24
C SER A 17 -30.04 6.84 -1.04
N LEU A 18 -28.88 6.48 -0.47
CA LEU A 18 -28.27 7.23 0.63
C LEU A 18 -27.84 8.63 0.18
N SER A 19 -27.17 8.76 -0.97
CA SER A 19 -26.77 10.06 -1.54
C SER A 19 -27.97 11.00 -1.69
N LYS A 20 -29.07 10.50 -2.28
CA LYS A 20 -30.32 11.26 -2.44
C LYS A 20 -30.91 11.70 -1.11
N ARG A 21 -30.89 10.82 -0.10
CA ARG A 21 -31.40 11.14 1.25
C ARG A 21 -30.52 12.18 1.94
N VAL A 22 -29.19 12.04 1.88
CA VAL A 22 -28.26 13.02 2.47
C VAL A 22 -28.47 14.39 1.86
N ASN A 23 -28.59 14.48 0.53
CA ASN A 23 -28.89 15.73 -0.16
C ASN A 23 -30.25 16.31 0.30
N LYS A 24 -31.30 15.49 0.33
CA LYS A 24 -32.63 15.93 0.76
C LYS A 24 -32.66 16.44 2.21
N PHE A 25 -31.99 15.78 3.14
CA PHE A 25 -32.09 16.09 4.57
C PHE A 25 -31.08 17.13 5.06
N PHE A 26 -29.88 17.18 4.46
CA PHE A 26 -28.79 18.03 4.92
C PHE A 26 -28.38 19.09 3.90
N GLY A 27 -29.00 19.10 2.70
CA GLY A 27 -28.60 20.00 1.61
C GLY A 27 -27.19 19.72 1.06
N MET A 28 -26.58 18.59 1.46
CA MET A 28 -25.21 18.24 1.08
C MET A 28 -25.19 17.34 -0.15
N GLN A 29 -24.43 17.74 -1.18
CA GLN A 29 -24.24 16.90 -2.37
C GLN A 29 -23.20 15.81 -2.08
N MET A 30 -23.65 14.55 -2.05
CA MET A 30 -22.77 13.39 -1.90
C MET A 30 -22.50 12.76 -3.27
N THR A 31 -21.28 12.93 -3.79
CA THR A 31 -20.86 12.32 -5.06
C THR A 31 -20.34 10.91 -4.83
N VAL A 32 -20.80 9.97 -5.66
CA VAL A 32 -20.45 8.54 -5.55
C VAL A 32 -19.54 8.16 -6.72
N HIS A 33 -18.29 7.80 -6.43
CA HIS A 33 -17.32 7.38 -7.42
C HIS A 33 -17.09 5.88 -7.41
N PHE A 34 -16.81 5.32 -8.60
CA PHE A 34 -16.40 3.94 -8.75
C PHE A 34 -14.93 3.87 -9.10
N TYR A 35 -14.15 3.20 -8.25
CA TYR A 35 -12.77 2.88 -8.55
C TYR A 35 -12.69 1.48 -9.18
N SER A 36 -12.16 1.41 -10.40
CA SER A 36 -11.88 0.14 -11.07
C SER A 36 -10.38 -0.08 -11.12
N CYS A 37 -9.90 -1.10 -10.40
CA CYS A 37 -8.52 -1.53 -10.54
C CYS A 37 -8.37 -2.26 -11.88
N PRO A 38 -7.48 -1.82 -12.79
CA PRO A 38 -7.21 -2.56 -14.01
C PRO A 38 -6.62 -3.94 -13.67
N PRO A 39 -6.90 -4.97 -14.48
CA PRO A 39 -6.33 -6.29 -14.26
C PRO A 39 -4.80 -6.22 -14.38
N VAL A 40 -4.09 -6.88 -13.46
CA VAL A 40 -2.64 -7.03 -13.57
C VAL A 40 -2.35 -7.92 -14.77
N PRO A 41 -1.54 -7.46 -15.74
CA PRO A 41 -1.11 -8.30 -16.84
C PRO A 41 -0.40 -9.54 -16.30
N ARG A 42 -0.80 -10.73 -16.74
CA ARG A 42 -0.11 -11.96 -16.38
C ARG A 42 1.19 -12.04 -17.17
N THR A 43 2.31 -11.73 -16.53
CA THR A 43 3.64 -11.95 -17.10
C THR A 43 4.02 -13.42 -16.90
N LYS A 44 4.09 -14.19 -17.99
CA LYS A 44 4.61 -15.57 -17.95
C LYS A 44 6.12 -15.53 -18.08
N GLY A 45 6.83 -15.89 -17.01
CA GLY A 45 8.22 -16.35 -17.10
C GLY A 45 9.20 -15.42 -17.81
N ASP A 46 9.00 -14.09 -17.74
CA ASP A 46 9.87 -13.11 -18.37
C ASP A 46 11.30 -13.18 -17.77
N PRO A 47 12.32 -13.60 -18.55
CA PRO A 47 13.69 -13.69 -18.06
C PRO A 47 14.28 -12.34 -17.65
N GLN A 48 13.87 -11.24 -18.31
CA GLN A 48 14.36 -9.90 -17.98
C GLN A 48 13.80 -9.44 -16.65
N LEU A 49 12.50 -9.65 -16.41
CA LEU A 49 11.86 -9.40 -15.12
C LEU A 49 12.55 -10.20 -14.01
N LYS A 50 12.82 -11.50 -14.25
CA LYS A 50 13.53 -12.36 -13.30
C LYS A 50 14.93 -11.83 -12.97
N ALA A 51 15.69 -11.39 -13.98
CA ALA A 51 17.02 -10.83 -13.80
C ALA A 51 16.99 -9.52 -13.00
N LYS A 52 16.09 -8.59 -13.33
CA LYS A 52 15.92 -7.32 -12.59
C LYS A 52 15.54 -7.56 -11.12
N LEU A 53 14.66 -8.52 -10.85
CA LEU A 53 14.29 -8.88 -9.48
C LEU A 53 15.45 -9.51 -8.71
N ALA A 54 16.28 -10.33 -9.37
CA ALA A 54 17.47 -10.90 -8.77
C ALA A 54 18.49 -9.82 -8.36
N GLN A 55 18.65 -8.80 -9.20
CA GLN A 55 19.51 -7.65 -8.91
C GLN A 55 18.99 -6.84 -7.72
N LEU A 56 17.67 -6.62 -7.62
CA LEU A 56 17.07 -5.87 -6.51
C LEU A 56 17.08 -6.64 -5.19
N PHE A 57 17.09 -7.98 -5.25
CA PHE A 57 16.94 -8.84 -4.07
C PHE A 57 17.91 -10.04 -4.11
N PRO A 58 19.23 -9.80 -4.07
CA PRO A 58 20.24 -10.84 -4.27
C PRO A 58 20.16 -11.96 -3.20
N ASN A 59 19.75 -11.62 -1.98
CA ASN A 59 19.75 -12.52 -0.84
C ASN A 59 18.45 -13.33 -0.68
N MET A 60 17.36 -12.96 -1.35
CA MET A 60 16.06 -13.61 -1.14
C MET A 60 15.91 -14.96 -1.86
N GLY A 61 16.91 -15.38 -2.65
CA GLY A 61 16.84 -16.65 -3.38
C GLY A 61 15.64 -16.76 -4.33
N LEU A 62 15.02 -15.63 -4.71
CA LEU A 62 13.80 -15.56 -5.53
C LEU A 62 13.95 -16.24 -6.90
N THR A 63 15.19 -16.50 -7.30
CA THR A 63 15.57 -17.12 -8.56
C THR A 63 15.95 -18.59 -8.47
N LYS A 64 15.92 -19.20 -7.26
CA LYS A 64 16.24 -20.62 -7.01
C LYS A 64 15.18 -21.55 -7.61
N GLY A 65 15.18 -21.63 -8.94
CA GLY A 65 14.32 -22.51 -9.74
C GLY A 65 13.12 -21.82 -10.39
N GLN A 66 12.83 -22.23 -11.63
CA GLN A 66 11.74 -21.68 -12.45
C GLN A 66 10.35 -21.93 -11.85
N LYS A 67 10.16 -23.06 -11.15
CA LYS A 67 8.90 -23.40 -10.47
C LYS A 67 8.58 -22.45 -9.30
N GLN A 68 9.56 -22.04 -8.50
CA GLN A 68 9.34 -21.11 -7.39
C GLN A 68 8.99 -19.71 -7.91
N PHE A 69 9.72 -19.24 -8.92
CA PHE A 69 9.46 -17.97 -9.57
C PHE A 69 8.04 -17.92 -10.19
N SER A 70 7.61 -18.99 -10.87
CA SER A 70 6.26 -19.08 -11.42
C SER A 70 5.17 -19.01 -10.33
N LYS A 71 5.33 -19.75 -9.22
CA LYS A 71 4.37 -19.72 -8.10
C LYS A 71 4.26 -18.32 -7.48
N MET A 72 5.37 -17.60 -7.41
CA MET A 72 5.40 -16.22 -6.92
C MET A 72 4.66 -15.28 -7.87
N LEU A 73 4.88 -15.39 -9.18
CA LEU A 73 4.14 -14.62 -10.19
C LEU A 73 2.62 -14.89 -10.11
N ASP A 74 2.22 -16.15 -9.93
CA ASP A 74 0.80 -16.52 -9.75
C ASP A 74 0.18 -15.89 -8.49
N HIS A 75 0.99 -15.70 -7.44
CA HIS A 75 0.55 -15.02 -6.23
C HIS A 75 0.40 -13.50 -6.47
N TRP A 76 1.37 -12.89 -7.16
CA TRP A 76 1.34 -11.45 -7.49
C TRP A 76 0.21 -11.09 -8.44
N ALA A 77 -0.13 -11.98 -9.38
CA ALA A 77 -1.29 -11.80 -10.25
C ALA A 77 -2.63 -11.75 -9.49
N LYS A 78 -2.65 -12.15 -8.21
CA LYS A 78 -3.81 -12.07 -7.31
C LYS A 78 -3.72 -10.90 -6.34
N ALA A 79 -2.66 -10.10 -6.39
CA ALA A 79 -2.57 -8.88 -5.60
C ALA A 79 -3.77 -7.98 -5.95
N LYS A 80 -4.15 -7.14 -4.99
CA LYS A 80 -5.27 -6.20 -5.15
C LYS A 80 -4.77 -4.80 -4.83
N VAL A 81 -5.42 -3.80 -5.39
CA VAL A 81 -5.27 -2.43 -4.89
C VAL A 81 -5.98 -2.36 -3.53
N HIS A 82 -5.34 -1.74 -2.55
CA HIS A 82 -5.98 -1.42 -1.28
C HIS A 82 -6.92 -0.24 -1.45
N ALA A 83 -8.09 -0.26 -0.78
CA ALA A 83 -9.07 0.81 -0.90
C ALA A 83 -8.50 2.17 -0.47
N GLU A 84 -7.66 2.18 0.57
CA GLU A 84 -6.98 3.40 1.03
C GLU A 84 -6.04 3.94 -0.04
N ALA A 85 -5.20 3.09 -0.64
CA ALA A 85 -4.29 3.52 -1.69
C ALA A 85 -5.08 4.04 -2.92
N ALA A 86 -6.15 3.34 -3.32
CA ALA A 86 -7.01 3.78 -4.42
C ALA A 86 -7.60 5.18 -4.18
N LEU A 87 -8.12 5.42 -2.97
CA LEU A 87 -8.69 6.72 -2.60
C LEU A 87 -7.65 7.84 -2.59
N MET A 88 -6.44 7.56 -2.08
CA MET A 88 -5.34 8.53 -2.11
C MET A 88 -4.92 8.87 -3.54
N GLY A 89 -4.79 7.87 -4.41
CA GLY A 89 -4.46 8.09 -5.81
C GLY A 89 -5.53 8.90 -6.53
N TRP A 90 -6.80 8.54 -6.32
CA TRP A 90 -7.91 9.30 -6.88
C TRP A 90 -7.90 10.75 -6.40
N ALA A 91 -7.77 10.99 -5.09
CA ALA A 91 -7.74 12.35 -4.54
C ALA A 91 -6.58 13.17 -5.10
N PHE A 92 -5.39 12.57 -5.21
CA PHE A 92 -4.22 13.20 -5.81
C PHE A 92 -4.47 13.62 -7.27
N ALA A 93 -5.04 12.72 -8.08
CA ALA A 93 -5.39 13.04 -9.47
C ALA A 93 -6.45 14.15 -9.58
N GLN A 94 -7.39 14.25 -8.64
CA GLN A 94 -8.37 15.34 -8.64
C GLN A 94 -7.72 16.69 -8.34
N CYS A 95 -6.76 16.75 -7.40
CA CYS A 95 -6.01 17.97 -7.12
C CYS A 95 -5.13 18.41 -8.30
N GLU A 96 -4.59 17.46 -9.07
CA GLU A 96 -3.79 17.77 -10.26
C GLU A 96 -4.65 18.19 -11.46
N ALA A 97 -5.84 17.60 -11.63
CA ALA A 97 -6.69 17.84 -12.80
C ALA A 97 -7.61 19.07 -12.67
N HIS A 98 -7.91 19.50 -11.45
CA HIS A 98 -8.79 20.63 -11.17
C HIS A 98 -8.03 21.76 -10.46
N ASP A 99 -8.61 22.97 -10.44
CA ASP A 99 -8.08 24.07 -9.62
C ASP A 99 -7.91 23.58 -8.17
N PRO A 100 -6.76 23.80 -7.49
CA PRO A 100 -6.49 23.33 -6.12
C PRO A 100 -7.54 23.68 -5.05
N GLN A 101 -8.58 24.45 -5.39
CA GLN A 101 -9.75 24.71 -4.55
C GLN A 101 -10.84 23.61 -4.61
N PHE A 102 -10.78 22.65 -5.55
CA PHE A 102 -11.81 21.62 -5.71
C PHE A 102 -11.87 20.63 -4.54
N LEU A 103 -10.71 20.30 -3.98
CA LEU A 103 -10.59 19.65 -2.69
C LEU A 103 -9.96 20.67 -1.75
N THR A 104 -10.53 20.89 -0.57
CA THR A 104 -9.78 21.57 0.49
C THR A 104 -8.45 20.86 0.63
N ASN A 105 -7.34 21.61 0.75
CA ASN A 105 -6.00 21.04 0.85
C ASN A 105 -5.95 19.87 1.86
N ASP A 106 -6.78 19.92 2.91
CA ASP A 106 -7.01 18.83 3.85
C ASP A 106 -8.14 17.88 3.39
N VAL A 107 -7.78 16.64 3.07
CA VAL A 107 -8.72 15.55 2.72
C VAL A 107 -8.65 14.45 3.77
N ALA A 108 -9.74 14.29 4.51
CA ALA A 108 -9.89 13.19 5.45
C ALA A 108 -10.36 11.90 4.74
N ILE A 109 -9.56 10.83 4.83
CA ILE A 109 -9.95 9.51 4.34
C ILE A 109 -10.51 8.71 5.52
N ALA A 110 -11.84 8.59 5.55
CA ALA A 110 -12.53 7.79 6.55
C ALA A 110 -12.42 6.28 6.22
N VAL A 111 -11.86 5.51 7.14
CA VAL A 111 -11.80 4.05 7.06
C VAL A 111 -12.26 3.43 8.38
N SER A 112 -12.86 2.24 8.30
CA SER A 112 -13.42 1.54 9.47
C SER A 112 -12.35 1.05 10.46
N LYS A 113 -11.09 0.96 10.03
CA LYS A 113 -9.94 0.50 10.82
C LYS A 113 -8.71 1.29 10.42
N LYS A 114 -7.70 1.32 11.31
CA LYS A 114 -6.35 1.81 10.96
C LYS A 114 -5.86 1.12 9.69
N CYS A 115 -5.11 1.82 8.85
CA CYS A 115 -4.62 1.31 7.58
C CYS A 115 -3.36 0.44 7.75
N CYS A 116 -2.94 -0.25 6.68
CA CYS A 116 -1.68 -0.99 6.69
C CYS A 116 -0.47 -0.05 6.64
N TYR A 117 0.70 -0.55 7.04
CA TYR A 117 1.94 0.23 7.05
C TYR A 117 2.27 0.84 5.67
N LEU A 118 2.05 0.10 4.59
CA LEU A 118 2.37 0.57 3.25
C LEU A 118 1.42 1.70 2.79
N CYS A 119 0.12 1.62 3.12
CA CYS A 119 -0.83 2.71 2.87
C CYS A 119 -0.52 3.94 3.72
N TRP A 120 -0.10 3.75 4.97
CA TRP A 120 0.33 4.84 5.84
C TRP A 120 1.55 5.58 5.26
N ARG A 121 2.57 4.84 4.81
CA ARG A 121 3.76 5.43 4.18
C ARG A 121 3.41 6.17 2.89
N LEU A 122 2.51 5.62 2.08
CA LEU A 122 2.03 6.30 0.88
C LEU A 122 1.42 7.67 1.22
N GLN A 123 0.54 7.73 2.23
CA GLN A 123 -0.04 8.99 2.69
C GLN A 123 1.04 10.00 3.11
N GLN A 124 2.02 9.58 3.91
CA GLN A 124 3.11 10.47 4.33
C GLN A 124 3.88 11.05 3.13
N LYS A 125 4.15 10.24 2.11
CA LYS A 125 4.83 10.70 0.88
C LYS A 125 3.99 11.66 0.06
N LEU A 126 2.69 11.38 -0.09
CA LEU A 126 1.79 12.28 -0.79
C LEU A 126 1.70 13.63 -0.08
N ASN A 127 1.61 13.65 1.25
CA ASN A 127 1.60 14.90 2.01
C ASN A 127 2.90 15.72 1.88
N GLN A 128 4.03 15.07 1.62
CA GLN A 128 5.30 15.76 1.36
C GLN A 128 5.30 16.55 0.05
N THR A 129 4.44 16.19 -0.91
CA THR A 129 4.32 16.91 -2.20
C THR A 129 3.68 18.29 -2.05
N LYS A 130 2.98 18.55 -0.93
CA LYS A 130 2.17 19.76 -0.69
C LYS A 130 1.03 20.01 -1.69
N VAL A 131 0.82 19.10 -2.66
CA VAL A 131 -0.32 19.11 -3.57
C VAL A 131 -1.61 18.75 -2.83
N LEU A 132 -1.49 17.85 -1.85
CA LEU A 132 -2.62 17.30 -1.11
C LEU A 132 -2.19 16.97 0.32
N GLN A 133 -3.02 17.32 1.30
CA GLN A 133 -2.83 16.97 2.71
C GLN A 133 -3.87 15.94 3.12
N LEU A 134 -3.47 14.67 3.14
CA LEU A 134 -4.33 13.56 3.53
C LEU A 134 -4.30 13.33 5.05
N SER A 135 -5.45 13.03 5.64
CA SER A 135 -5.58 12.56 7.01
C SER A 135 -6.15 11.14 7.07
N LEU A 136 -5.47 10.26 7.81
CA LEU A 136 -5.85 8.86 8.04
C LEU A 136 -5.94 8.57 9.54
N PRO A 137 -6.77 7.61 9.98
CA PRO A 137 -6.95 7.28 11.41
C PRO A 137 -5.77 6.53 12.05
N GLY A 138 -4.62 6.43 11.37
CA GLY A 138 -3.41 5.77 11.85
C GLY A 138 -3.10 4.44 11.16
N THR A 139 -2.06 3.76 11.65
CA THR A 139 -1.56 2.48 11.12
C THR A 139 -1.70 1.35 12.14
N HIS A 140 -2.05 0.14 11.67
CA HIS A 140 -2.01 -1.08 12.49
C HIS A 140 -0.65 -1.81 12.35
N ASN A 141 0.33 -1.21 11.67
CA ASN A 141 1.70 -1.70 11.53
C ASN A 141 1.85 -3.06 10.80
N GLY A 142 0.80 -3.59 10.19
CA GLY A 142 0.90 -4.78 9.35
C GLY A 142 1.27 -4.39 7.93
N ILE A 143 2.13 -5.18 7.29
CA ILE A 143 2.55 -4.96 5.91
C ILE A 143 1.74 -5.90 5.02
N PHE A 144 1.00 -5.31 4.09
CA PHE A 144 0.21 -6.02 3.09
C PHE A 144 0.57 -5.42 1.74
N ALA A 145 1.08 -6.26 0.84
CA ALA A 145 1.44 -5.83 -0.50
C ALA A 145 0.17 -5.54 -1.32
N TRP A 146 0.22 -4.48 -2.11
CA TRP A 146 -0.84 -4.11 -3.03
C TRP A 146 -0.28 -3.66 -4.37
N ILE A 147 -1.14 -3.67 -5.39
CA ILE A 147 -0.84 -3.09 -6.69
C ILE A 147 -0.93 -1.56 -6.56
N PRO A 148 0.05 -0.79 -7.04
CA PRO A 148 -0.04 0.65 -6.96
C PRO A 148 -1.19 1.19 -7.83
N PRO A 149 -1.98 2.15 -7.30
CA PRO A 149 -2.93 2.91 -8.11
C PRO A 149 -2.18 3.65 -9.23
N ARG A 150 -2.79 3.77 -10.41
CA ARG A 150 -2.16 4.41 -11.59
C ARG A 150 -1.96 5.90 -11.41
N GLU A 151 -2.79 6.48 -10.56
CA GLU A 151 -2.85 7.90 -10.28
C GLU A 151 -1.70 8.37 -9.38
N ILE A 152 -0.95 7.46 -8.78
CA ILE A 152 0.20 7.80 -7.94
C ILE A 152 1.44 8.01 -8.82
N PRO A 153 2.13 9.15 -8.69
CA PRO A 153 3.38 9.42 -9.38
C PRO A 153 4.45 8.33 -9.17
N GLU A 154 5.17 7.97 -10.24
CA GLU A 154 6.17 6.91 -10.19
C GLU A 154 7.33 7.21 -9.24
N ASP A 155 7.73 8.47 -9.11
CA ASP A 155 8.78 8.91 -8.19
C ASP A 155 8.41 8.61 -6.72
N ILE A 156 7.14 8.82 -6.33
CA ILE A 156 6.62 8.46 -5.01
C ILE A 156 6.66 6.94 -4.82
N LEU A 157 6.27 6.17 -5.84
CA LEU A 157 6.33 4.71 -5.80
C LEU A 157 7.76 4.20 -5.68
N PHE A 158 8.72 4.84 -6.37
CA PHE A 158 10.14 4.51 -6.25
C PHE A 158 10.70 4.85 -4.88
N GLN A 159 10.32 5.98 -4.28
CA GLN A 159 10.68 6.30 -2.91
C GLN A 159 10.18 5.24 -1.93
N LEU A 160 8.90 4.86 -2.02
CA LEU A 160 8.32 3.80 -1.17
C LEU A 160 9.06 2.47 -1.34
N ARG A 161 9.35 2.07 -2.58
CA ARG A 161 10.12 0.84 -2.86
C ARG A 161 11.51 0.90 -2.20
N ASN A 162 12.22 2.02 -2.36
CA ASN A 162 13.57 2.18 -1.86
C ASN A 162 13.60 2.19 -0.32
N GLU A 163 12.60 2.79 0.33
CA GLU A 163 12.43 2.72 1.79
C GLU A 163 12.25 1.28 2.27
N LEU A 164 11.39 0.49 1.60
CA LEU A 164 11.23 -0.93 1.93
C LEU A 164 12.54 -1.71 1.75
N LEU A 165 13.29 -1.43 0.68
CA LEU A 165 14.60 -2.05 0.44
C LEU A 165 15.63 -1.69 1.52
N THR A 166 15.61 -0.46 2.03
CA THR A 166 16.47 -0.05 3.15
C THR A 166 16.10 -0.82 4.41
N VAL A 167 14.81 -0.88 4.75
CA VAL A 167 14.33 -1.65 5.92
C VAL A 167 14.72 -3.12 5.83
N LEU A 168 14.60 -3.73 4.64
CA LEU A 168 15.02 -5.13 4.44
C LEU A 168 16.52 -5.31 4.66
N ARG A 169 17.36 -4.40 4.15
CA ARG A 169 18.81 -4.43 4.35
C ARG A 169 19.19 -4.28 5.83
N ASP A 170 18.55 -3.36 6.54
CA ASP A 170 18.83 -3.12 7.97
C ASP A 170 18.45 -4.34 8.82
N VAL A 171 17.36 -5.02 8.47
CA VAL A 171 16.95 -6.27 9.12
C VAL A 171 17.97 -7.37 8.86
N ASP A 172 18.43 -7.55 7.62
CA ASP A 172 19.47 -8.53 7.27
C ASP A 172 20.79 -8.25 8.02
N HIS A 173 21.21 -6.98 8.09
CA HIS A 173 22.40 -6.56 8.85
C HIS A 173 22.22 -6.78 10.36
N SER A 174 21.02 -6.54 10.91
CA SER A 174 20.73 -6.77 12.34
C SER A 174 20.83 -8.25 12.73
N TYR A 175 20.34 -9.16 11.88
CA TYR A 175 20.51 -10.60 12.10
C TYR A 175 21.96 -11.04 11.98
N SER A 176 22.75 -10.35 11.16
CA SER A 176 24.19 -10.61 10.99
C SER A 176 25.02 -10.09 12.18
N ARG A 177 24.55 -9.02 12.84
CA ARG A 177 25.21 -8.37 13.99
C ARG A 177 24.78 -8.90 15.35
N GLN A 178 23.80 -9.81 15.42
CA GLN A 178 23.45 -10.47 16.69
C GLN A 178 24.54 -11.41 17.23
N SER A 179 25.74 -11.41 16.64
CA SER A 179 26.97 -11.94 17.21
C SER A 179 27.78 -10.94 18.06
N SER A 180 27.41 -9.65 18.20
CA SER A 180 28.06 -8.73 19.17
C SER A 180 27.20 -7.48 19.49
N ASP A 181 26.97 -7.23 20.78
CA ASP A 181 26.29 -6.04 21.33
C ASP A 181 27.02 -4.71 21.07
N ALA A 182 26.24 -3.62 20.92
CA ALA A 182 26.29 -2.38 21.74
C ALA A 182 25.64 -1.16 21.03
N SER A 183 24.93 -0.38 21.85
CA SER A 183 24.08 0.79 21.57
C SER A 183 24.78 2.00 20.94
N ASN A 184 24.07 2.73 20.05
CA ASN A 184 24.02 4.21 20.08
C ASN A 184 22.76 4.72 19.37
N ASN A 185 22.03 5.63 20.02
CA ASN A 185 20.77 6.22 19.54
C ASN A 185 21.02 7.57 18.84
N SER A 186 20.45 7.75 17.64
CA SER A 186 20.27 9.05 17.00
C SER A 186 18.84 9.18 16.45
N GLU A 187 18.24 10.37 16.49
CA GLU A 187 16.78 10.56 16.37
C GLU A 187 16.16 10.31 14.96
N ASP A 188 16.97 10.14 13.92
CA ASP A 188 16.51 9.59 12.63
C ASP A 188 16.26 8.06 12.68
N ASP A 189 16.70 7.39 13.75
CA ASP A 189 16.53 5.95 13.97
C ASP A 189 15.09 5.57 14.33
N VAL A 190 14.22 6.50 14.72
CA VAL A 190 12.88 6.14 15.26
C VAL A 190 11.97 5.56 14.16
N ILE A 191 12.08 6.03 12.92
CA ILE A 191 11.24 5.59 11.80
C ILE A 191 11.71 4.24 11.24
N THR A 192 13.02 4.06 11.10
CA THR A 192 13.69 2.82 10.67
C THR A 192 13.59 1.74 11.75
N SER A 193 13.74 2.12 13.03
CA SER A 193 13.54 1.25 14.21
C SER A 193 12.10 0.74 14.31
N ASN A 194 11.11 1.58 14.00
CA ASN A 194 9.72 1.14 13.92
C ASN A 194 9.48 0.13 12.79
N ALA A 195 10.03 0.35 11.60
CA ALA A 195 9.88 -0.60 10.50
C ALA A 195 10.60 -1.94 10.79
N ALA A 196 11.83 -1.88 11.31
CA ALA A 196 12.59 -3.07 11.70
C ALA A 196 11.92 -3.84 12.86
N SER A 197 11.38 -3.15 13.86
CA SER A 197 10.64 -3.78 14.96
C SER A 197 9.32 -4.41 14.50
N ILE A 198 8.64 -3.82 13.52
CA ILE A 198 7.47 -4.40 12.85
C ILE A 198 7.87 -5.70 12.14
N PHE A 199 8.94 -5.68 11.34
CA PHE A 199 9.44 -6.88 10.68
C PHE A 199 9.83 -7.97 11.69
N ARG A 200 10.53 -7.62 12.78
CA ARG A 200 10.86 -8.57 13.86
C ARG A 200 9.60 -9.18 14.48
N ARG A 201 8.54 -8.40 14.72
CA ARG A 201 7.25 -8.90 15.24
C ARG A 201 6.51 -9.81 14.25
N ILE A 202 6.59 -9.54 12.95
CA ILE A 202 5.99 -10.39 11.91
C ILE A 202 6.72 -11.73 11.81
N VAL A 203 8.06 -11.71 11.86
CA VAL A 203 8.91 -12.91 11.81
C VAL A 203 8.74 -13.76 13.07
N SER A 204 8.72 -13.15 14.28
CA SER A 204 8.54 -13.89 15.54
C SER A 204 7.19 -14.60 15.63
N LYS A 205 6.11 -13.94 15.17
CA LYS A 205 4.77 -14.57 15.11
C LYS A 205 4.67 -15.75 14.15
N ARG A 206 5.53 -15.85 13.13
CA ARG A 206 5.57 -17.01 12.22
C ARG A 206 6.38 -18.17 12.79
N ARG A 207 7.40 -17.92 13.61
CA ARG A 207 8.18 -18.99 14.28
C ARG A 207 7.37 -19.73 15.35
N GLY A 208 6.49 -19.04 16.08
CA GLY A 208 5.62 -19.65 17.10
C GLY A 208 4.41 -20.46 16.58
N LYS A 209 4.28 -20.66 15.27
CA LYS A 209 3.20 -21.47 14.65
C LYS A 209 3.68 -22.78 14.02
N PHE A 210 4.98 -23.08 14.15
CA PHE A 210 5.61 -24.33 13.69
C PHE A 210 6.42 -25.01 14.80
N ALA A 211 6.15 -24.67 16.06
CA ALA A 211 6.63 -25.40 17.24
C ALA A 211 5.45 -26.17 17.83
#